data_AF-A0A9D5XG37-F1
#
_entry.id   AF-A0A9D5XG37-F1
#
_cell.length_a   1.000
_cell.length_b   1.000
_cell.length_c   1.000
_cell.angle_alpha   90.00
_cell.angle_beta   90.00
_cell.angle_gamma   90.00
#
_symmetry.space_group_name_H-M   'P 1'
#
loop_
_entity.id
_entity.type
_entity.pdbx_description
1 polymer ?
#
loop_
_entity_poly.entity_id
_entity_poly.type
_entity_poly.pdbx_seq_one_letter_code
_entity_poly.pdbx_strand_id
1 'polypeptide(L)'
;MKTAYLSGLAWTSLLLASCSAGEDKDAGSDNAGAMTLNAASIDPHAAETGFLAQMQGDWTSDEDAKNTITIDKSSFQSFTDGALQDDVLIIFVDSCKTRVPDMESKTFVLAGKEKQTCYLLYSVSEDKLSYIESSRGRTSRFTRKNK
;
A
#
# COMPACT_ATOMS: atom_id res chain seq x y z
N MET A 1 -55.45 -58.47 -14.04
CA MET A 1 -55.23 -57.26 -14.86
C MET A 1 -54.00 -56.55 -14.27
N LYS A 2 -52.85 -56.51 -14.98
CA LYS A 2 -52.40 -55.39 -15.86
C LYS A 2 -52.28 -54.08 -15.06
N THR A 3 -51.16 -53.36 -14.92
CA THR A 3 -49.93 -53.20 -15.73
C THR A 3 -48.87 -52.41 -14.90
N ALA A 4 -47.61 -52.43 -15.34
CA ALA A 4 -46.41 -51.67 -14.89
C ALA A 4 -46.59 -50.12 -14.83
N TYR A 5 -45.65 -49.29 -14.36
CA TYR A 5 -44.45 -48.73 -15.06
C TYR A 5 -43.51 -48.08 -13.98
N LEU A 6 -42.20 -48.43 -13.91
CA LEU A 6 -41.00 -47.70 -14.40
C LEU A 6 -40.81 -46.28 -13.80
N SER A 7 -39.64 -45.71 -13.50
CA SER A 7 -38.23 -46.08 -13.38
C SER A 7 -37.47 -44.78 -13.11
N GLY A 8 -36.33 -44.84 -12.42
CA GLY A 8 -35.19 -43.95 -12.70
C GLY A 8 -34.97 -42.78 -11.75
N LEU A 9 -34.01 -42.94 -10.84
CA LEU A 9 -33.17 -41.82 -10.38
C LEU A 9 -31.75 -42.12 -10.82
N ALA A 10 -31.28 -41.29 -11.76
CA ALA A 10 -29.98 -41.40 -12.39
C ALA A 10 -28.86 -41.05 -11.41
N TRP A 11 -27.94 -41.98 -11.24
CA TRP A 11 -26.56 -41.69 -10.84
C TRP A 11 -25.73 -41.52 -12.11
N THR A 12 -25.05 -40.38 -12.30
CA THR A 12 -23.72 -40.35 -12.96
C THR A 12 -23.03 -38.98 -12.87
N SER A 13 -21.85 -39.02 -12.23
CA SER A 13 -20.60 -38.37 -12.62
C SER A 13 -20.49 -36.83 -12.70
N LEU A 14 -19.89 -36.24 -11.67
CA LEU A 14 -19.07 -35.03 -11.81
C LEU A 14 -17.82 -35.37 -12.63
N LEU A 15 -17.72 -34.84 -13.85
CA LEU A 15 -16.50 -34.79 -14.64
C LEU A 15 -15.71 -33.53 -14.28
N LEU A 16 -14.62 -33.68 -13.53
CA LEU A 16 -13.54 -32.70 -13.45
C LEU A 16 -12.58 -32.97 -14.61
N ALA A 17 -12.62 -32.14 -15.64
CA ALA A 17 -11.62 -32.13 -16.72
C ALA A 17 -10.77 -30.85 -16.61
N SER A 18 -9.48 -31.06 -16.36
CA SER A 18 -8.43 -30.04 -16.45
C SER A 18 -8.03 -29.76 -17.91
N CYS A 19 -7.59 -28.51 -18.14
CA CYS A 19 -6.63 -28.02 -19.14
C CYS A 19 -6.89 -28.20 -20.65
N SER A 20 -7.24 -27.08 -21.28
CA SER A 20 -6.73 -26.63 -22.59
C SER A 20 -6.68 -25.09 -22.50
N ALA A 21 -5.54 -24.49 -22.16
CA ALA A 21 -4.52 -24.05 -23.10
C ALA A 21 -5.07 -23.15 -24.24
N GLY A 22 -4.90 -21.84 -24.05
CA GLY A 22 -4.59 -20.86 -25.09
C GLY A 22 -5.74 -20.35 -25.94
N GLU A 23 -6.15 -19.10 -25.72
CA GLU A 23 -5.97 -17.98 -26.67
C GLU A 23 -6.79 -16.76 -26.22
N ASP A 24 -6.38 -16.10 -25.14
CA ASP A 24 -6.76 -14.70 -24.92
C ASP A 24 -5.60 -13.84 -25.41
N LYS A 25 -5.68 -13.47 -26.69
CA LYS A 25 -4.90 -12.37 -27.26
C LYS A 25 -5.45 -11.05 -26.71
N ASP A 26 -5.16 -10.75 -25.45
CA ASP A 26 -5.21 -9.37 -24.96
C ASP A 26 -3.89 -8.69 -25.30
N ALA A 27 -3.76 -8.34 -26.59
CA ALA A 27 -2.83 -7.31 -27.04
C ALA A 27 -3.40 -5.93 -26.66
N GLY A 28 -3.47 -5.67 -25.36
CA GLY A 28 -3.63 -4.36 -24.75
C GLY A 28 -2.31 -3.98 -24.10
N SER A 29 -1.31 -3.71 -24.93
CA SER A 29 0.01 -3.23 -24.53
C SER A 29 -0.08 -1.80 -24.01
N ASP A 30 -0.69 -1.60 -22.85
CA ASP A 30 -0.43 -0.39 -22.08
C ASP A 30 0.88 -0.61 -21.34
N ASN A 31 1.93 0.00 -21.90
CA ASN A 31 3.16 0.31 -21.21
C ASN A 31 2.82 1.13 -19.94
N ALA A 32 2.36 0.46 -18.89
CA ALA A 32 2.54 0.93 -17.52
C ALA A 32 4.03 0.71 -17.19
N GLY A 33 4.90 1.41 -17.94
CA GLY A 33 6.29 1.54 -17.56
C GLY A 33 6.28 2.01 -16.11
N ALA A 34 6.93 1.25 -15.24
CA ALA A 34 6.97 1.53 -13.81
C ALA A 34 7.36 3.00 -13.60
N MET A 35 6.35 3.85 -13.38
CA MET A 35 6.57 5.28 -13.27
C MET A 35 7.39 5.46 -12.00
N THR A 36 8.64 5.86 -12.17
CA THR A 36 9.53 6.08 -11.03
C THR A 36 9.09 7.39 -10.39
N LEU A 37 8.23 7.26 -9.37
CA LEU A 37 7.85 8.39 -8.53
C LEU A 37 9.11 9.06 -7.97
N ASN A 38 9.19 10.37 -8.14
CA ASN A 38 10.35 11.16 -7.76
C ASN A 38 9.90 12.53 -7.21
N ALA A 39 10.86 13.38 -6.85
CA ALA A 39 10.58 14.70 -6.26
C ALA A 39 9.69 15.60 -7.15
N ALA A 40 9.73 15.46 -8.48
CA ALA A 40 8.87 16.24 -9.38
C ALA A 40 7.39 15.82 -9.33
N SER A 41 7.09 14.66 -8.72
CA SER A 41 5.73 14.18 -8.51
C SER A 41 5.06 14.76 -7.26
N ILE A 42 5.76 15.62 -6.51
CA ILE A 42 5.28 16.17 -5.24
C ILE A 42 4.79 17.59 -5.49
N ASP A 43 3.54 17.86 -5.11
CA ASP A 43 3.03 19.22 -5.03
C ASP A 43 3.86 20.02 -4.00
N PRO A 44 4.47 21.16 -4.37
CA PRO A 44 5.23 21.98 -3.43
C PRO A 44 4.45 22.42 -2.19
N HIS A 45 3.11 22.48 -2.25
CA HIS A 45 2.23 22.81 -1.13
C HIS A 45 1.73 21.57 -0.35
N ALA A 46 2.17 20.37 -0.73
CA ALA A 46 1.78 19.12 -0.08
C ALA A 46 2.07 19.12 1.43
N ALA A 47 3.17 19.73 1.86
CA ALA A 47 3.55 19.79 3.27
C ALA A 47 2.68 20.72 4.12
N GLU A 48 1.89 21.58 3.48
CA GLU A 48 1.08 22.62 4.12
C GLU A 48 -0.40 22.21 4.23
N THR A 49 -0.82 21.17 3.50
CA THR A 49 -2.21 20.73 3.43
C THR A 49 -2.37 19.21 3.51
N GLY A 50 -3.60 18.74 3.75
CA GLY A 50 -3.95 17.32 3.67
C GLY A 50 -3.27 16.43 4.72
N PHE A 51 -3.01 15.18 4.36
CA PHE A 51 -2.43 14.18 5.27
C PHE A 51 -0.93 14.40 5.51
N LEU A 52 -0.17 14.85 4.51
CA LEU A 52 1.27 15.09 4.68
C LEU A 52 1.53 16.17 5.73
N ALA A 53 0.74 17.25 5.74
CA ALA A 53 0.79 18.27 6.78
C ALA A 53 0.50 17.70 8.18
N GLN A 54 -0.45 16.78 8.31
CA GLN A 54 -0.77 16.14 9.59
C GLN A 54 0.34 15.19 10.06
N MET A 55 1.07 14.56 9.14
CA MET A 55 2.16 13.62 9.43
C MET A 55 3.47 14.29 9.84
N GLN A 56 3.61 15.61 9.69
CA GLN A 56 4.85 16.33 10.00
C GLN A 56 5.31 16.09 11.45
N GLY A 57 6.63 16.16 11.68
CA GLY A 57 7.23 16.12 13.01
C GLY A 57 7.98 14.82 13.33
N ASP A 58 8.31 14.69 14.60
CA ASP A 58 9.11 13.59 15.13
C ASP A 58 8.23 12.58 15.86
N TRP A 59 8.44 11.30 15.57
CA TRP A 59 7.60 10.23 16.08
C TRP A 59 8.46 9.09 16.64
N THR A 60 7.99 8.48 17.73
CA THR A 60 8.61 7.31 18.37
C THR A 60 7.72 6.10 18.14
N SER A 61 8.31 4.97 17.75
CA SER A 61 7.53 3.74 17.56
C SER A 61 6.96 3.24 18.88
N ASP A 62 5.70 2.81 18.84
CA ASP A 62 5.04 2.20 20.00
C ASP A 62 5.57 0.78 20.28
N GLU A 63 6.22 0.14 19.30
CA GLU A 63 6.77 -1.23 19.42
C GLU A 63 8.17 -1.24 20.04
N ASP A 64 9.01 -0.26 19.69
CA ASP A 64 10.37 -0.11 20.21
C ASP A 64 10.79 1.36 20.17
N ALA A 65 11.01 1.94 21.34
CA ALA A 65 11.36 3.36 21.49
C ALA A 65 12.70 3.74 20.85
N LYS A 66 13.57 2.77 20.53
CA LYS A 66 14.80 3.01 19.75
C LYS A 66 14.53 3.32 18.28
N ASN A 67 13.37 2.91 17.78
CA ASN A 67 12.94 3.17 16.41
C ASN A 67 12.12 4.44 16.37
N THR A 68 12.61 5.43 15.62
CA THR A 68 11.96 6.75 15.52
C THR A 68 11.93 7.19 14.08
N ILE A 69 10.99 8.05 13.73
CA ILE A 69 10.91 8.63 12.40
C ILE A 69 10.77 10.15 12.50
N THR A 70 11.30 10.85 11.50
CA THR A 70 11.09 12.28 11.32
C THR A 70 10.49 12.50 9.95
N ILE A 71 9.41 13.27 9.91
CA ILE A 71 8.75 13.67 8.67
C ILE A 71 8.85 15.19 8.58
N ASP A 72 9.65 15.66 7.63
CA ASP A 72 9.82 17.09 7.34
C ASP A 72 9.59 17.34 5.85
N LYS A 73 8.60 18.17 5.55
CA LYS A 73 8.03 18.36 4.22
C LYS A 73 7.64 17.01 3.63
N SER A 74 8.38 16.53 2.65
CA SER A 74 8.17 15.23 2.02
C SER A 74 9.28 14.22 2.35
N SER A 75 10.28 14.58 3.15
CA SER A 75 11.28 13.63 3.62
C SER A 75 10.68 12.74 4.69
N PHE A 76 10.90 11.44 4.55
CA PHE A 76 10.69 10.43 5.56
C PHE A 76 12.06 9.91 5.96
N GLN A 77 12.44 10.19 7.21
CA GLN A 77 13.67 9.70 7.80
C GLN A 77 13.36 8.67 8.86
N SER A 78 14.00 7.50 8.78
CA SER A 78 13.90 6.45 9.79
C SER A 78 15.20 6.33 10.56
N PHE A 79 15.10 6.11 11.87
CA PHE A 79 16.25 5.99 12.76
C PHE A 79 16.09 4.76 13.64
N THR A 80 17.21 4.07 13.87
CA THR A 80 17.31 3.00 14.85
C THR A 80 18.47 3.31 15.79
N ASP A 81 18.19 3.40 17.08
CA ASP A 81 19.16 3.73 18.12
C ASP A 81 19.92 5.05 17.82
N GLY A 82 19.19 6.02 17.24
CA GLY A 82 19.72 7.33 16.83
C GLY A 82 20.49 7.35 15.50
N ALA A 83 20.77 6.20 14.88
CA ALA A 83 21.42 6.13 13.57
C ALA A 83 20.39 6.18 12.43
N LEU A 84 20.59 7.09 11.47
CA LEU A 84 19.79 7.18 10.26
C LEU A 84 19.87 5.88 9.45
N GLN A 85 18.71 5.31 9.12
CA GLN A 85 18.59 4.10 8.32
C GLN A 85 18.14 4.43 6.90
N ASP A 86 17.07 5.21 6.77
CA ASP A 86 16.52 5.66 5.48
C ASP A 86 16.29 7.17 5.48
N ASP A 87 16.46 7.78 4.31
CA ASP A 87 15.99 9.14 4.00
C ASP A 87 15.40 9.10 2.58
N VAL A 88 14.08 9.11 2.50
CA VAL A 88 13.31 8.84 1.27
C VAL A 88 12.11 9.79 1.17
N LEU A 89 11.47 9.85 0.00
CA LEU A 89 10.33 10.74 -0.21
C LEU A 89 9.00 10.05 0.11
N ILE A 90 8.07 10.76 0.76
CA ILE A 90 6.65 10.41 0.86
C ILE A 90 5.93 10.98 -0.35
N ILE A 91 5.25 10.12 -1.10
CA ILE A 91 4.44 10.51 -2.26
C ILE A 91 3.07 9.88 -2.13
N PHE A 92 2.03 10.70 -1.95
CA PHE A 92 0.65 10.21 -1.89
C PHE A 92 0.15 9.85 -3.30
N VAL A 93 -0.56 8.74 -3.39
CA VAL A 93 -1.04 8.16 -4.65
C VAL A 93 -2.45 7.64 -4.50
N ASP A 94 -3.19 7.56 -5.59
CA ASP A 94 -4.55 7.03 -5.63
C ASP A 94 -4.65 5.59 -5.10
N SER A 95 -3.71 4.73 -5.51
CA SER A 95 -3.60 3.34 -5.06
C SER A 95 -2.19 2.78 -5.24
N CYS A 96 -1.86 1.70 -4.54
CA CYS A 96 -0.58 1.00 -4.71
C CYS A 96 -0.41 0.35 -6.09
N LYS A 97 -1.51 0.14 -6.82
CA LYS A 97 -1.52 -0.50 -8.14
C LYS A 97 -1.21 0.49 -9.24
N THR A 98 -1.90 1.63 -9.25
CA THR A 98 -1.82 2.66 -10.28
C THR A 98 -0.73 3.69 -9.99
N ARG A 99 -0.48 3.98 -8.70
CA ARG A 99 0.56 4.90 -8.23
C ARG A 99 0.47 6.28 -8.86
N VAL A 100 -0.73 6.73 -9.23
CA VAL A 100 -0.94 8.06 -9.78
C VAL A 100 -0.91 9.04 -8.61
N PRO A 101 -0.10 10.11 -8.64
CA PRO A 101 -0.07 11.09 -7.56
C PRO A 101 -1.47 11.63 -7.24
N ASP A 102 -1.85 11.55 -5.97
CA ASP A 102 -3.12 12.01 -5.44
C ASP A 102 -2.93 12.38 -3.96
N MET A 103 -2.88 13.68 -3.68
CA MET A 103 -2.60 14.22 -2.36
C MET A 103 -3.76 14.06 -1.36
N GLU A 104 -4.97 13.76 -1.85
CA GLU A 104 -6.15 13.55 -1.00
C GLU A 104 -6.32 12.07 -0.60
N SER A 105 -5.60 11.16 -1.27
CA SER A 105 -5.60 9.75 -0.96
C SER A 105 -4.95 9.45 0.40
N LYS A 106 -5.34 8.33 1.00
CA LYS A 106 -4.67 7.76 2.18
C LYS A 106 -3.52 6.82 1.81
N THR A 107 -3.34 6.51 0.53
CA THR A 107 -2.26 5.64 0.07
C THR A 107 -1.03 6.47 -0.23
N PHE A 108 0.13 6.03 0.22
CA PHE A 108 1.40 6.69 -0.06
C PHE A 108 2.51 5.70 -0.33
N VAL A 109 3.52 6.15 -1.06
CA VAL A 109 4.74 5.41 -1.37
C VAL A 109 5.90 6.09 -0.67
N LEU A 110 6.73 5.29 0.00
CA LEU A 110 8.08 5.70 0.37
C LEU A 110 9.01 5.39 -0.81
N ALA A 111 9.45 6.44 -1.50
CA ALA A 111 10.24 6.35 -2.72
C ALA A 111 11.73 6.45 -2.41
N GLY A 112 12.36 5.29 -2.16
CA GLY A 112 13.81 5.16 -2.08
C GLY A 112 14.46 4.93 -3.46
N LYS A 113 15.79 5.04 -3.52
CA LYS A 113 16.56 4.89 -4.77
C LYS A 113 16.44 3.50 -5.39
N GLU A 114 16.35 2.46 -4.57
CA GLU A 114 16.35 1.06 -5.02
C GLU A 114 15.01 0.36 -4.81
N LYS A 115 14.17 0.88 -3.91
CA LYS A 115 12.90 0.28 -3.57
C LYS A 115 11.84 1.34 -3.29
N GLN A 116 10.67 1.10 -3.85
CA GLN A 116 9.45 1.84 -3.54
C GLN A 116 8.51 0.92 -2.77
N THR A 117 8.20 1.29 -1.53
CA THR A 117 7.28 0.52 -0.68
C THR A 117 5.98 1.30 -0.52
N CYS A 118 4.85 0.63 -0.71
CA CYS A 118 3.53 1.24 -0.63
C CYS A 118 2.88 0.98 0.73
N TYR A 119 2.19 2.00 1.23
CA TYR A 119 1.55 2.02 2.54
C TYR A 119 0.16 2.62 2.45
N LEU A 120 -0.71 2.16 3.34
CA LEU A 120 -2.00 2.78 3.61
C LEU A 120 -1.93 3.53 4.93
N LEU A 121 -2.18 4.84 4.92
CA LEU A 121 -2.36 5.65 6.11
C LEU A 121 -3.63 5.23 6.84
N TYR A 122 -3.46 4.60 7.99
CA TYR A 122 -4.56 4.08 8.80
C TYR A 122 -5.16 5.16 9.69
N SER A 123 -4.29 5.93 10.37
CA SER A 123 -4.70 7.04 11.25
C SER A 123 -3.58 8.07 11.37
N VAL A 124 -3.94 9.35 11.43
CA VAL A 124 -3.05 10.43 11.81
C VAL A 124 -3.82 11.46 12.65
N SER A 125 -3.22 11.91 13.75
CA SER A 125 -3.69 12.96 14.64
C SER A 125 -2.50 13.76 15.16
N GLU A 126 -2.74 14.71 16.07
CA GLU A 126 -1.68 15.49 16.70
C GLU A 126 -0.66 14.61 17.46
N ASP A 127 -1.13 13.52 18.06
CA ASP A 127 -0.36 12.66 18.97
C ASP A 127 -0.03 11.28 18.39
N LYS A 128 -0.74 10.84 17.33
CA LYS A 128 -0.63 9.47 16.80
C LYS A 128 -0.44 9.43 15.29
N LEU A 129 0.38 8.49 14.85
CA LEU A 129 0.56 8.13 13.46
C LEU A 129 0.53 6.60 13.31
N SER A 130 -0.26 6.10 12.36
CA SER A 130 -0.34 4.68 12.06
C SER A 130 -0.53 4.45 10.57
N TYR A 131 0.26 3.54 10.02
CA TYR A 131 0.16 3.13 8.61
C TYR A 131 0.45 1.63 8.45
N ILE A 132 -0.03 1.07 7.35
CA ILE A 132 0.03 -0.37 7.06
C ILE A 132 0.85 -0.59 5.80
N GLU A 133 1.88 -1.43 5.85
CA GLU A 133 2.62 -1.86 4.66
C GLU A 133 1.74 -2.78 3.80
N SER A 134 1.37 -2.36 2.59
CA SER A 134 0.35 -3.03 1.80
C SER A 134 0.71 -4.45 1.38
N SER A 135 2.00 -4.76 1.21
CA SER A 135 2.48 -6.11 0.87
C SER A 135 2.42 -7.12 2.01
N ARG A 136 2.52 -6.65 3.26
CA ARG A 136 2.69 -7.51 4.44
C ARG A 136 1.53 -7.42 5.42
N GLY A 137 0.70 -6.38 5.31
CA GLY A 137 -0.36 -6.10 6.27
C GLY A 137 0.15 -5.69 7.65
N ARG A 138 1.45 -5.44 7.82
CA ARG A 138 2.02 -5.04 9.11
C ARG A 138 1.68 -3.58 9.37
N THR A 139 1.04 -3.32 10.51
CA THR A 139 0.76 -1.96 10.98
C THR A 139 1.96 -1.45 11.76
N SER A 140 2.45 -0.27 11.41
CA SER A 140 3.42 0.48 12.22
C SER A 140 2.67 1.61 12.93
N ARG A 141 2.91 1.75 14.23
CA ARG A 141 2.26 2.76 15.08
C ARG A 141 3.32 3.58 15.80
N PHE A 142 3.05 4.87 15.89
CA PHE A 142 3.94 5.84 16.49
C PHE A 142 3.18 6.87 17.30
N THR A 143 3.84 7.33 18.36
CA THR A 143 3.42 8.45 19.19
C THR A 143 4.34 9.63 18.95
N ARG A 144 3.81 10.85 18.90
CA ARG A 144 4.62 12.06 18.67
C ARG A 144 5.62 12.27 19.82
N LYS A 145 6.85 12.66 19.50
CA LYS A 145 7.83 13.09 20.50
C LYS A 145 7.44 14.46 21.02
N ASN A 146 7.09 14.54 22.29
CA ASN A 146 6.94 15.82 22.97
C ASN A 146 8.33 16.41 23.20
N LYS A 147 8.54 17.66 22.77
CA LYS A 147 9.77 18.43 23.04
C LYS A 147 9.84 18.86 24.49
#